data_AF-A0A0S4IWV6-F1
#
_entry.id   AF-A0A0S4IWV6-F1
#
_cell.length_a   1.000
_cell.length_b   1.000
_cell.length_c   1.000
_cell.angle_alpha   90.00
_cell.angle_beta   90.00
_cell.angle_gamma   90.00
#
_symmetry.space_group_name_H-M   'P 1'
#
loop_
_entity.id
_entity.type
_entity.pdbx_description
1 polymer ?
#
loop_
_entity_poly.entity_id
_entity_poly.type
_entity_poly.pdbx_seq_one_letter_code
_entity_poly.pdbx_strand_id
1 'polypeptide(L)'
;MGLVVRVVLLWLLCSSCSIDAASRPSWWSCVRDIGLYFEPTSDTEHGWSTNPCGYVKLSHEDVRKGVYFTKDNITIAFAGDSTALRAYVFAVNTYLPPLNIPVIRKVATVPRVMTHVAFGTYNGDYRKSLTTFYNMRYVSTSRREIEEGIAESNGGVMVITLGNWDLNWKLQKNSPMPLLRGPVHNLEVAKAYWTEHVFAMMETIARCLAQQPQEMRPLIVFREQFLPNCDASRFTSKKARYRRCAPLIRPIVVPLYRRVLAPLAWSMNIPVIPMDHVFKDHYKYCEMGDGIHLNFNCMMTEQQHIWNVVLLLRRHRVQQGLGTVSHEGGGLPNAKQFLNETRYDEWKREMDMIPSGAASMPVVPTPPTTDSPATTDEAEFQLGVVEQAAVPTSNTTTQTTTSPAAVSVNPGAPIELHVIVTDASPSPLDHKQRTLQKSMQSRNWSSFIFSTALLVAVALYLWWAASGPRKEWGALLRFD
;
A
#
# COMPACT_ATOMS: atom_id res chain seq x y z
N MET A 1 32.19 -26.12 -45.50
CA MET A 1 32.12 -26.87 -44.22
C MET A 1 32.33 -26.02 -42.96
N GLY A 2 33.15 -24.96 -42.96
CA GLY A 2 33.42 -24.17 -41.74
C GLY A 2 32.26 -23.35 -41.14
N LEU A 3 31.24 -23.00 -41.93
CA LEU A 3 30.09 -22.20 -41.44
C LEU A 3 29.08 -23.05 -40.65
N VAL A 4 28.84 -24.28 -41.10
CA VAL A 4 27.89 -25.22 -40.47
C VAL A 4 28.38 -25.67 -39.09
N VAL A 5 29.69 -25.90 -38.95
CA VAL A 5 30.30 -26.27 -37.66
C VAL A 5 30.19 -25.13 -36.64
N ARG A 6 30.29 -23.86 -37.06
CA ARG A 6 30.13 -22.70 -36.16
C ARG A 6 28.69 -22.52 -35.68
N VAL A 7 27.70 -22.72 -36.54
CA VAL A 7 26.28 -22.63 -36.15
C VAL A 7 25.90 -23.76 -35.19
N VAL A 8 26.38 -24.98 -35.42
CA VAL A 8 26.14 -26.12 -34.52
C VAL A 8 26.85 -25.95 -33.18
N LEU A 9 28.09 -25.42 -33.15
CA LEU A 9 28.76 -25.09 -31.87
C LEU A 9 28.04 -23.97 -31.10
N LEU A 10 27.57 -22.91 -31.78
CA LEU A 10 26.78 -21.85 -31.15
C LEU A 10 25.44 -22.38 -30.62
N TRP A 11 24.81 -23.31 -31.32
CA TRP A 11 23.58 -23.93 -30.89
C TRP A 11 23.79 -24.86 -29.68
N LEU A 12 24.86 -25.66 -29.66
CA LEU A 12 25.23 -26.51 -28.52
C LEU A 12 25.69 -25.70 -27.29
N LEU A 13 26.37 -24.57 -27.50
CA LEU A 13 26.73 -23.65 -26.42
C LEU A 13 25.52 -22.86 -25.87
N CYS A 14 24.51 -22.56 -26.70
CA CYS A 14 23.23 -22.00 -26.22
C CYS A 14 22.29 -23.05 -25.60
N SER A 15 22.36 -24.32 -26.02
CA SER A 15 21.58 -25.43 -25.43
C SER A 15 21.95 -25.67 -23.95
N SER A 16 23.17 -25.27 -23.58
CA SER A 16 23.71 -25.39 -22.22
C SER A 16 23.38 -24.16 -21.34
N CYS A 17 22.76 -23.12 -21.91
CA CYS A 17 22.28 -21.94 -21.19
C CYS A 17 20.78 -22.01 -20.87
N SER A 18 20.12 -23.13 -21.19
CA SER A 18 18.87 -23.49 -20.53
C SER A 18 19.18 -23.84 -19.08
N ILE A 19 19.35 -22.82 -18.23
CA ILE A 19 18.98 -22.96 -16.82
C ILE A 19 17.55 -23.46 -16.89
N ASP A 20 17.37 -24.74 -16.56
CA ASP A 20 16.12 -25.45 -16.69
C ASP A 20 14.97 -24.56 -16.25
N ALA A 21 14.01 -24.33 -17.14
CA ALA A 21 12.75 -23.66 -16.78
C ALA A 21 12.06 -24.36 -15.58
N ALA A 22 12.46 -25.59 -15.29
CA ALA A 22 12.04 -26.39 -14.14
C ALA A 22 12.61 -25.94 -12.77
N SER A 23 13.57 -25.00 -12.68
CA SER A 23 14.17 -24.61 -11.40
C SER A 23 13.85 -23.18 -10.91
N ARG A 24 12.97 -22.44 -11.61
CA ARG A 24 12.61 -21.09 -11.15
C ARG A 24 11.64 -21.17 -9.96
N PRO A 25 11.99 -20.57 -8.80
CA PRO A 25 11.13 -20.55 -7.63
C PRO A 25 9.79 -19.88 -7.96
N SER A 26 8.75 -20.27 -7.22
CA SER A 26 7.44 -19.65 -7.38
C SER A 26 7.49 -18.21 -6.91
N TRP A 27 6.63 -17.34 -7.48
CA TRP A 27 6.50 -15.97 -6.98
C TRP A 27 6.21 -15.98 -5.48
N TRP A 28 5.44 -16.98 -5.04
CA TRP A 28 5.08 -17.26 -3.66
C TRP A 28 6.33 -17.48 -2.79
N SER A 29 7.17 -18.47 -3.13
CA SER A 29 8.42 -18.73 -2.40
C SER A 29 9.33 -17.50 -2.40
N CYS A 30 9.44 -16.80 -3.54
CA CYS A 30 10.22 -15.57 -3.62
C CYS A 30 9.77 -14.50 -2.63
N VAL A 31 8.47 -14.22 -2.53
CA VAL A 31 7.92 -13.21 -1.61
C VAL A 31 8.11 -13.64 -0.16
N ARG A 32 7.84 -14.91 0.16
CA ARG A 32 8.02 -15.44 1.51
C ARG A 32 9.47 -15.31 1.98
N ASP A 33 10.38 -15.69 1.09
CA ASP A 33 11.79 -15.87 1.39
C ASP A 33 12.61 -14.63 1.01
N ILE A 34 11.94 -13.49 0.76
CA ILE A 34 12.58 -12.23 0.35
C ILE A 34 13.69 -11.80 1.31
N GLY A 35 13.54 -12.09 2.60
CA GLY A 35 14.55 -11.80 3.62
C GLY A 35 15.80 -12.69 3.60
N LEU A 36 15.81 -13.78 2.82
CA LEU A 36 17.01 -14.57 2.53
C LEU A 36 17.85 -13.93 1.42
N TYR A 37 17.22 -13.14 0.55
CA TYR A 37 17.89 -12.49 -0.58
C TYR A 37 18.31 -11.05 -0.27
N PHE A 38 17.93 -10.54 0.90
CA PHE A 38 18.24 -9.21 1.37
C PHE A 38 19.13 -9.30 2.60
N GLU A 39 20.43 -9.09 2.39
CA GLU A 39 21.48 -9.32 3.38
C GLU A 39 22.31 -8.05 3.63
N PRO A 40 22.94 -7.92 4.80
CA PRO A 40 23.88 -6.84 5.06
C PRO A 40 25.01 -6.84 4.03
N THR A 41 25.21 -5.72 3.34
CA THR A 41 26.37 -5.49 2.46
C THR A 41 27.49 -4.73 3.16
N SER A 42 27.19 -4.10 4.31
CA SER A 42 28.14 -3.43 5.19
C SER A 42 27.59 -3.36 6.61
N ASP A 43 28.33 -2.73 7.52
CA ASP A 43 27.86 -2.47 8.89
C ASP A 43 26.60 -1.60 8.96
N THR A 44 26.29 -0.84 7.91
CA THR A 44 25.19 0.13 7.89
C THR A 44 24.22 -0.05 6.73
N GLU A 45 24.48 -0.97 5.81
CA GLU A 45 23.69 -1.13 4.59
C GLU A 45 23.29 -2.58 4.35
N HIS A 46 22.11 -2.74 3.73
CA HIS A 46 21.69 -3.98 3.12
C HIS A 46 21.67 -3.87 1.60
N GLY A 47 21.81 -5.01 0.95
CA GLY A 47 21.66 -5.14 -0.50
C GLY A 47 21.04 -6.47 -0.89
N TRP A 48 20.75 -6.57 -2.18
CA TRP A 48 20.26 -7.80 -2.77
C TRP A 48 21.44 -8.71 -3.11
N SER A 49 21.43 -9.93 -2.57
CA SER A 49 22.34 -10.99 -3.01
C SER A 49 21.89 -11.57 -4.34
N THR A 50 22.76 -12.31 -5.02
CA THR A 50 22.35 -13.08 -6.21
C THR A 50 21.21 -14.01 -5.82
N ASN A 51 20.07 -13.87 -6.49
CA ASN A 51 18.87 -14.60 -6.13
C ASN A 51 18.11 -15.10 -7.36
N PRO A 52 17.47 -16.28 -7.27
CA PRO A 52 16.71 -16.87 -8.38
C PRO A 52 15.39 -16.13 -8.67
N CYS A 53 15.00 -15.20 -7.81
CA CYS A 53 13.75 -14.42 -7.92
C CYS A 53 13.91 -13.16 -8.79
N GLY A 54 15.14 -12.81 -9.17
CA GLY A 54 15.44 -11.60 -9.94
C GLY A 54 15.14 -10.31 -9.18
N TYR A 55 15.30 -10.33 -7.86
CA TYR A 55 15.31 -9.13 -7.02
C TYR A 55 16.61 -8.38 -7.22
N VAL A 56 16.52 -7.06 -7.36
CA VAL A 56 17.67 -6.20 -7.64
C VAL A 56 17.51 -4.86 -6.93
N LYS A 57 18.61 -4.13 -6.80
CA LYS A 57 18.57 -2.74 -6.36
C LYS A 57 17.97 -1.90 -7.49
N LEU A 58 16.71 -1.50 -7.34
CA LEU A 58 15.99 -0.72 -8.32
C LEU A 58 16.45 0.74 -8.26
N SER A 59 16.83 1.29 -9.41
CA SER A 59 16.99 2.73 -9.57
C SER A 59 15.63 3.43 -9.50
N HIS A 60 15.65 4.76 -9.32
CA HIS A 60 14.41 5.54 -9.41
C HIS A 60 13.75 5.40 -10.79
N GLU A 61 14.55 5.23 -11.83
CA GLU A 61 14.07 5.05 -13.20
C GLU A 61 13.40 3.69 -13.40
N ASP A 62 13.95 2.61 -12.82
CA ASP A 62 13.35 1.28 -12.86
C ASP A 62 11.96 1.30 -12.22
N VAL A 63 11.81 1.97 -11.08
CA VAL A 63 10.51 2.12 -10.40
C VAL A 63 9.56 2.99 -11.22
N ARG A 64 10.03 4.12 -11.76
CA ARG A 64 9.21 5.00 -12.60
C ARG A 64 8.67 4.27 -13.82
N LYS A 65 9.55 3.67 -14.63
CA LYS A 65 9.19 2.99 -15.88
C LYS A 65 8.44 1.69 -15.62
N GLY A 66 8.88 0.92 -14.62
CA GLY A 66 8.36 -0.41 -14.32
C GLY A 66 7.14 -0.45 -13.42
N VAL A 67 6.82 0.65 -12.71
CA VAL A 67 5.66 0.75 -11.80
C VAL A 67 4.75 1.91 -12.18
N TYR A 68 5.23 3.15 -12.09
CA TYR A 68 4.39 4.37 -12.14
C TYR A 68 3.92 4.79 -13.53
N PHE A 69 4.67 4.46 -14.58
CA PHE A 69 4.40 4.88 -15.95
C PHE A 69 4.28 3.70 -16.91
N THR A 70 3.78 2.55 -16.43
CA THR A 70 3.67 1.34 -17.26
C THR A 70 2.56 1.40 -18.30
N LYS A 71 1.49 2.14 -18.04
CA LYS A 71 0.36 2.37 -18.95
C LYS A 71 -0.14 3.80 -18.78
N ASP A 72 -1.00 4.23 -19.68
CA ASP A 72 -1.67 5.52 -19.58
C ASP A 72 -2.70 5.50 -18.45
N ASN A 73 -2.73 6.57 -17.66
CA ASN A 73 -3.73 6.81 -16.62
C ASN A 73 -3.80 5.70 -15.55
N ILE A 74 -2.65 5.20 -15.08
CA ILE A 74 -2.65 4.27 -13.95
C ILE A 74 -2.75 5.02 -12.62
N THR A 75 -3.35 4.35 -11.62
CA THR A 75 -3.40 4.86 -10.26
C THR A 75 -2.66 3.90 -9.32
N ILE A 76 -1.78 4.45 -8.48
CA ILE A 76 -1.09 3.76 -7.41
C ILE A 76 -1.74 4.16 -6.09
N ALA A 77 -2.48 3.23 -5.48
CA ALA A 77 -3.16 3.46 -4.21
C ALA A 77 -2.31 2.94 -3.04
N PHE A 78 -2.23 3.73 -1.97
CA PHE A 78 -1.70 3.33 -0.67
C PHE A 78 -2.85 3.38 0.33
N ALA A 79 -3.13 2.26 0.98
CA ALA A 79 -4.29 2.12 1.86
C ALA A 79 -3.80 1.70 3.25
N GLY A 80 -4.09 2.49 4.28
CA GLY A 80 -3.64 2.21 5.63
C GLY A 80 -3.63 3.42 6.55
N ASP A 81 -2.89 3.31 7.64
CA ASP A 81 -2.82 4.35 8.67
C ASP A 81 -1.64 5.31 8.46
N SER A 82 -1.18 5.95 9.54
CA SER A 82 0.01 6.82 9.53
C SER A 82 1.29 6.17 9.00
N THR A 83 1.40 4.84 9.04
CA THR A 83 2.56 4.14 8.46
C THR A 83 2.47 4.04 6.94
N ALA A 84 1.30 3.70 6.40
CA ALA A 84 1.04 3.75 4.96
C ALA A 84 1.14 5.18 4.41
N LEU A 85 0.65 6.18 5.17
CA LEU A 85 0.75 7.59 4.78
C LEU A 85 2.21 8.02 4.58
N ARG A 86 3.13 7.57 5.45
CA ARG A 86 4.56 7.87 5.29
C ARG A 86 5.17 7.18 4.07
N ALA A 87 4.81 5.92 3.82
CA ALA A 87 5.23 5.21 2.62
C ALA A 87 4.73 5.93 1.35
N TYR A 88 3.48 6.35 1.33
CA TYR A 88 2.89 7.18 0.27
C TYR A 88 3.66 8.49 0.07
N VAL A 89 3.83 9.28 1.13
CA VAL A 89 4.57 10.56 1.11
C VAL A 89 5.97 10.35 0.54
N PHE A 90 6.65 9.32 1.01
CA PHE A 90 8.00 8.98 0.56
C PHE A 90 8.01 8.61 -0.92
N ALA A 91 7.09 7.75 -1.36
CA ALA A 91 7.02 7.27 -2.73
C ALA A 91 6.74 8.42 -3.72
N VAL A 92 5.77 9.29 -3.40
CA VAL A 92 5.48 10.51 -4.17
C VAL A 92 6.71 11.41 -4.27
N ASN A 93 7.38 11.67 -3.15
CA ASN A 93 8.53 12.58 -3.10
C ASN A 93 9.80 12.05 -3.77
N THR A 94 9.89 10.73 -3.96
CA THR A 94 11.09 10.05 -4.49
C THR A 94 10.90 9.67 -5.95
N TYR A 95 9.79 9.02 -6.27
CA TYR A 95 9.60 8.37 -7.58
C TYR A 95 8.77 9.21 -8.54
N LEU A 96 8.01 10.20 -8.10
CA LEU A 96 7.34 11.08 -9.05
C LEU A 96 8.26 12.26 -9.41
N PRO A 97 8.31 12.68 -10.69
CA PRO A 97 9.11 13.83 -11.08
C PRO A 97 8.69 15.06 -10.27
N PRO A 98 9.62 16.00 -10.01
CA PRO A 98 9.27 17.23 -9.33
C PRO A 98 8.23 17.96 -10.18
N LEU A 99 6.98 17.93 -9.74
CA LEU A 99 6.03 18.95 -10.10
C LEU A 99 6.68 20.28 -9.67
N ASN A 100 6.47 21.36 -10.43
CA ASN A 100 6.81 22.73 -10.02
C ASN A 100 5.95 23.18 -8.82
N ILE A 101 5.82 22.33 -7.79
CA ILE A 101 5.27 22.63 -6.49
C ILE A 101 6.45 23.20 -5.70
N PRO A 102 6.38 24.47 -5.26
CA PRO A 102 7.46 25.09 -4.51
C PRO A 102 7.91 24.19 -3.36
N VAL A 103 9.21 23.88 -3.43
CA VAL A 103 9.95 22.98 -2.57
C VAL A 103 9.73 23.40 -1.10
N ILE A 104 9.53 22.42 -0.19
CA ILE A 104 9.43 22.54 1.29
C ILE A 104 8.01 22.51 1.93
N ARG A 105 6.92 22.24 1.20
CA ARG A 105 5.66 21.70 1.80
C ARG A 105 5.26 20.32 1.26
N LYS A 106 6.27 19.49 0.98
CA LYS A 106 6.16 18.11 0.48
C LYS A 106 5.35 17.20 1.43
N VAL A 107 4.02 17.14 1.29
CA VAL A 107 3.06 16.17 1.90
C VAL A 107 3.12 16.01 3.44
N ALA A 108 4.09 16.60 4.13
CA ALA A 108 4.25 16.63 5.59
C ALA A 108 3.10 17.39 6.27
N THR A 109 2.34 18.15 5.49
CA THR A 109 1.15 18.89 5.90
C THR A 109 -0.16 18.21 5.51
N VAL A 110 -0.17 16.96 5.01
CA VAL A 110 -1.44 16.23 4.83
C VAL A 110 -2.14 16.20 6.19
N PRO A 111 -3.30 16.88 6.32
CA PRO A 111 -4.02 16.89 7.57
C PRO A 111 -4.31 15.45 7.99
N ARG A 112 -4.12 15.15 9.28
CA ARG A 112 -4.42 13.82 9.85
C ARG A 112 -5.85 13.33 9.61
N VAL A 113 -6.72 14.20 9.09
CA VAL A 113 -8.16 14.01 8.91
C VAL A 113 -8.53 13.78 7.43
N MET A 114 -7.59 13.90 6.48
CA MET A 114 -7.91 13.57 5.09
C MET A 114 -8.10 12.06 4.95
N THR A 115 -9.27 11.68 4.43
CA THR A 115 -9.64 10.30 4.10
C THR A 115 -9.06 9.87 2.76
N HIS A 116 -8.85 10.83 1.86
CA HIS A 116 -8.39 10.64 0.49
C HIS A 116 -7.48 11.80 0.05
N VAL A 117 -6.33 11.49 -0.58
CA VAL A 117 -5.42 12.49 -1.19
C VAL A 117 -4.84 11.90 -2.47
N ALA A 118 -4.91 12.63 -3.58
CA ALA A 118 -4.41 12.16 -4.87
C ALA A 118 -3.44 13.16 -5.53
N PHE A 119 -2.32 12.68 -6.07
CA PHE A 119 -1.33 13.47 -6.83
C PHE A 119 -1.13 12.90 -8.23
N GLY A 120 -1.37 13.72 -9.25
CA GLY A 120 -1.14 13.37 -10.65
C GLY A 120 0.21 13.89 -11.16
N THR A 121 0.93 13.07 -11.92
CA THR A 121 2.13 13.50 -12.66
C THR A 121 2.13 12.98 -14.09
N TYR A 122 2.82 13.69 -14.97
CA TYR A 122 3.06 13.28 -16.35
C TYR A 122 4.55 12.99 -16.54
N ASN A 123 4.86 11.93 -17.27
CA ASN A 123 6.18 11.79 -17.88
C ASN A 123 6.19 12.51 -19.25
N GLY A 124 7.37 12.90 -19.76
CA GLY A 124 7.53 13.53 -21.08
C GLY A 124 6.91 12.73 -22.25
N ASP A 125 6.64 11.45 -22.04
CA ASP A 125 5.88 10.56 -22.94
C ASP A 125 4.34 10.67 -22.78
N TYR A 126 3.83 11.75 -22.19
CA TYR A 126 2.40 12.01 -21.89
C TYR A 126 1.67 11.01 -20.99
N ARG A 127 2.36 10.02 -20.42
CA ARG A 127 1.77 9.06 -19.49
C ARG A 127 1.44 9.72 -18.15
N LYS A 128 0.16 9.67 -17.76
CA LYS A 128 -0.31 10.13 -16.44
C LYS A 128 -0.23 9.02 -15.41
N SER A 129 0.36 9.32 -14.26
CA SER A 129 0.32 8.50 -13.05
C SER A 129 -0.37 9.26 -11.94
N LEU A 130 -1.41 8.66 -11.35
CA LEU A 130 -2.07 9.17 -10.15
C LEU A 130 -1.56 8.36 -8.95
N THR A 131 -1.23 9.01 -7.83
CA THR A 131 -0.96 8.30 -6.57
C THR A 131 -1.94 8.76 -5.52
N THR A 132 -2.65 7.81 -4.92
CA THR A 132 -3.74 8.07 -3.99
C THR A 132 -3.44 7.47 -2.61
N PHE A 133 -3.79 8.17 -1.54
CA PHE A 133 -3.78 7.63 -0.17
C PHE A 133 -5.20 7.46 0.36
N TYR A 134 -5.51 6.28 0.89
CA TYR A 134 -6.75 5.96 1.58
C TYR A 134 -6.48 5.71 3.07
N ASN A 135 -7.13 6.50 3.93
CA ASN A 135 -6.93 6.41 5.37
C ASN A 135 -7.73 5.26 5.98
N MET A 136 -7.08 4.11 6.12
CA MET A 136 -7.64 2.92 6.77
C MET A 136 -7.03 2.76 8.15
N ARG A 137 -7.69 3.33 9.15
CA ARG A 137 -7.21 3.25 10.54
C ARG A 137 -7.44 1.88 11.17
N TYR A 138 -8.63 1.30 10.97
CA TYR A 138 -9.01 0.01 11.55
C TYR A 138 -9.46 -0.94 10.46
N VAL A 139 -9.19 -2.24 10.60
CA VAL A 139 -9.66 -3.23 9.63
C VAL A 139 -11.19 -3.28 9.57
N SER A 140 -11.87 -3.06 10.69
CA SER A 140 -13.33 -3.16 10.79
C SER A 140 -14.08 -2.09 10.00
N THR A 141 -13.40 -0.98 9.68
CA THR A 141 -13.96 0.14 8.92
C THR A 141 -13.38 0.25 7.51
N SER A 142 -12.53 -0.69 7.08
CA SER A 142 -11.71 -0.54 5.88
C SER A 142 -12.39 -0.82 4.54
N ARG A 143 -13.58 -1.43 4.56
CA ARG A 143 -14.22 -1.97 3.35
C ARG A 143 -14.45 -0.92 2.26
N ARG A 144 -14.90 0.27 2.66
CA ARG A 144 -15.18 1.36 1.72
C ARG A 144 -13.92 1.82 1.01
N GLU A 145 -12.84 2.05 1.75
CA GLU A 145 -11.56 2.48 1.21
C GLU A 145 -10.94 1.42 0.29
N ILE A 146 -11.16 0.13 0.59
CA ILE A 146 -10.78 -0.97 -0.31
C ILE A 146 -11.58 -0.94 -1.61
N GLU A 147 -12.90 -0.78 -1.53
CA GLU A 147 -13.77 -0.70 -2.71
C GLU A 147 -13.36 0.47 -3.63
N GLU A 148 -13.24 1.66 -3.06
CA GLU A 148 -12.83 2.87 -3.78
C GLU A 148 -11.41 2.72 -4.36
N GLY A 149 -10.46 2.21 -3.56
CA GLY A 149 -9.09 1.99 -4.00
C GLY A 149 -8.96 1.02 -5.16
N ILE A 150 -9.69 -0.11 -5.14
CA ILE A 150 -9.69 -1.06 -6.25
C ILE A 150 -10.36 -0.45 -7.49
N ALA A 151 -11.48 0.27 -7.31
CA ALA A 151 -12.19 0.93 -8.40
C ALA A 151 -11.33 1.99 -9.12
N GLU A 152 -10.58 2.80 -8.36
CA GLU A 152 -9.77 3.90 -8.91
C GLU A 152 -8.40 3.46 -9.45
N SER A 153 -7.90 2.29 -9.04
CA SER A 153 -6.52 1.87 -9.36
C SER A 153 -6.27 1.62 -10.87
N ASN A 154 -7.32 1.30 -11.65
CA ASN A 154 -7.27 1.20 -13.12
C ASN A 154 -6.08 0.38 -13.68
N GLY A 155 -5.96 -0.90 -13.31
CA GLY A 155 -4.83 -1.75 -13.72
C GLY A 155 -3.48 -1.38 -13.10
N GLY A 156 -3.47 -0.44 -12.16
CA GLY A 156 -2.30 0.02 -11.41
C GLY A 156 -1.94 -0.91 -10.25
N VAL A 157 -1.66 -0.32 -9.09
CA VAL A 157 -1.18 -1.06 -7.90
C VAL A 157 -1.89 -0.52 -6.66
N MET A 158 -2.30 -1.41 -5.76
CA MET A 158 -2.80 -1.05 -4.44
C MET A 158 -1.93 -1.68 -3.35
N VAL A 159 -1.23 -0.85 -2.58
CA VAL A 159 -0.42 -1.26 -1.43
C VAL A 159 -1.23 -1.10 -0.16
N ILE A 160 -1.54 -2.20 0.51
CA ILE A 160 -2.38 -2.19 1.72
C ILE A 160 -1.51 -2.46 2.95
N THR A 161 -1.60 -1.58 3.96
CA THR A 161 -0.98 -1.74 5.28
C THR A 161 -2.07 -1.60 6.35
N LEU A 162 -2.14 -2.53 7.28
CA LEU A 162 -3.20 -2.58 8.29
C LEU A 162 -2.61 -2.69 9.69
N GLY A 163 -3.46 -2.77 10.71
CA GLY A 163 -3.17 -3.41 12.00
C GLY A 163 -2.41 -2.57 13.01
N ASN A 164 -1.69 -1.53 12.59
CA ASN A 164 -0.96 -0.68 13.52
C ASN A 164 -1.85 -0.11 14.61
N TRP A 165 -3.04 0.40 14.29
CA TRP A 165 -3.99 0.87 15.30
C TRP A 165 -4.79 -0.26 15.95
N ASP A 166 -5.12 -1.29 15.20
CA ASP A 166 -5.77 -2.50 15.70
C ASP A 166 -4.86 -3.37 16.58
N LEU A 167 -3.64 -2.94 16.84
CA LEU A 167 -2.69 -3.61 17.74
C LEU A 167 -2.13 -2.64 18.77
N ASN A 168 -2.03 -1.34 18.44
CA ASN A 168 -1.69 -0.29 19.39
C ASN A 168 -2.73 -0.08 20.50
N TRP A 169 -3.97 -0.55 20.36
CA TRP A 169 -4.93 -0.45 21.46
C TRP A 169 -4.54 -1.30 22.69
N LYS A 170 -3.77 -2.39 22.54
CA LYS A 170 -3.24 -3.14 23.71
C LYS A 170 -2.31 -2.25 24.53
N LEU A 171 -1.69 -1.27 23.88
CA LEU A 171 -0.86 -0.24 24.49
C LEU A 171 -1.71 0.97 24.96
N GLN A 172 -2.82 1.28 24.29
CA GLN A 172 -3.67 2.44 24.57
C GLN A 172 -4.95 2.04 25.32
N LYS A 173 -4.93 2.13 26.66
CA LYS A 173 -6.04 1.78 27.56
C LYS A 173 -7.38 2.51 27.26
N ASN A 174 -7.35 3.65 26.55
CA ASN A 174 -8.51 4.56 26.42
C ASN A 174 -8.97 4.82 24.98
N SER A 175 -8.46 4.08 23.99
CA SER A 175 -8.88 4.26 22.59
C SER A 175 -9.97 3.25 22.25
N PRO A 176 -11.23 3.69 21.99
CA PRO A 176 -12.28 2.78 21.58
C PRO A 176 -11.94 2.18 20.21
N MET A 177 -11.98 0.86 20.10
CA MET A 177 -11.82 0.16 18.83
C MET A 177 -13.20 -0.04 18.20
N PRO A 178 -13.46 0.49 16.99
CA PRO A 178 -14.76 0.38 16.34
C PRO A 178 -15.14 -1.08 16.13
N LEU A 179 -16.37 -1.41 16.50
CA LEU A 179 -16.99 -2.74 16.33
C LEU A 179 -16.37 -3.87 17.18
N LEU A 180 -15.44 -3.57 18.10
CA LEU A 180 -14.97 -4.57 19.06
C LEU A 180 -16.08 -4.94 20.05
N ARG A 181 -16.42 -6.22 20.10
CA ARG A 181 -17.37 -6.79 21.07
C ARG A 181 -16.61 -7.43 22.23
N GLY A 182 -16.37 -6.67 23.29
CA GLY A 182 -15.81 -7.19 24.54
C GLY A 182 -14.60 -6.41 25.07
N PRO A 183 -13.95 -6.94 26.12
CA PRO A 183 -12.83 -6.27 26.75
C PRO A 183 -11.64 -6.23 25.81
N VAL A 184 -11.25 -5.01 25.46
CA VAL A 184 -10.03 -4.65 24.73
C VAL A 184 -8.89 -5.57 25.17
N HIS A 185 -8.48 -5.60 26.43
CA HIS A 185 -7.30 -6.38 26.85
C HIS A 185 -7.39 -7.92 26.79
N ASN A 186 -8.51 -8.54 26.40
CA ASN A 186 -8.59 -9.98 26.17
C ASN A 186 -7.98 -10.38 24.81
N LEU A 187 -7.14 -11.42 24.78
CA LEU A 187 -6.44 -11.87 23.57
C LEU A 187 -7.39 -12.60 22.60
N GLU A 188 -8.27 -13.45 23.10
CA GLU A 188 -9.21 -14.21 22.27
C GLU A 188 -10.24 -13.29 21.61
N VAL A 189 -10.71 -12.26 22.33
CA VAL A 189 -11.56 -11.21 21.76
C VAL A 189 -10.85 -10.47 20.61
N ALA A 190 -9.55 -10.18 20.76
CA ALA A 190 -8.74 -9.54 19.73
C ALA A 190 -8.60 -10.41 18.48
N LYS A 191 -8.26 -11.69 18.68
CA LYS A 191 -8.12 -12.67 17.60
C LYS A 191 -9.43 -12.82 16.85
N ALA A 192 -10.55 -12.96 17.55
CA ALA A 192 -11.88 -13.07 16.94
C ALA A 192 -12.24 -11.82 16.12
N TYR A 193 -12.09 -10.63 16.70
CA TYR A 193 -12.31 -9.36 16.02
C TYR A 193 -11.47 -9.23 14.74
N TRP A 194 -10.16 -9.47 14.84
CA TRP A 194 -9.25 -9.34 13.72
C TRP A 194 -9.58 -10.34 12.62
N THR A 195 -9.83 -11.59 13.00
CA THR A 195 -10.18 -12.66 12.04
C THR A 195 -11.47 -12.37 11.31
N GLU A 196 -12.52 -11.94 12.01
CA GLU A 196 -13.82 -11.58 11.42
C GLU A 196 -13.68 -10.45 10.41
N HIS A 197 -13.00 -9.36 10.78
CA HIS A 197 -12.94 -8.18 9.93
C HIS A 197 -11.91 -8.29 8.81
N VAL A 198 -10.80 -9.02 9.00
CA VAL A 198 -9.90 -9.37 7.89
C VAL A 198 -10.66 -10.22 6.88
N PHE A 199 -11.41 -11.23 7.32
CA PHE A 199 -12.21 -12.05 6.41
C PHE A 199 -13.20 -11.20 5.59
N ALA A 200 -13.96 -10.32 6.24
CA ALA A 200 -14.90 -9.42 5.55
C ALA A 200 -14.20 -8.45 4.57
N MET A 201 -12.99 -7.98 4.89
CA MET A 201 -12.17 -7.18 3.98
C MET A 201 -11.72 -8.00 2.77
N MET A 202 -11.29 -9.25 2.97
CA MET A 202 -10.87 -10.14 1.89
C MET A 202 -12.04 -10.54 0.97
N GLU A 203 -13.24 -10.76 1.52
CA GLU A 203 -14.46 -10.95 0.72
C GLU A 203 -14.77 -9.71 -0.14
N THR A 204 -14.55 -8.52 0.42
CA THR A 204 -14.72 -7.26 -0.31
C THR A 204 -13.73 -7.17 -1.47
N ILE A 205 -12.45 -7.48 -1.24
CA ILE A 205 -11.43 -7.54 -2.31
C ILE A 205 -11.84 -8.54 -3.39
N ALA A 206 -12.22 -9.76 -3.01
CA ALA A 206 -12.63 -10.80 -3.95
C ALA A 206 -13.79 -10.34 -4.85
N ARG A 207 -14.83 -9.75 -4.25
CA ARG A 207 -15.98 -9.21 -4.97
C ARG A 207 -15.58 -8.07 -5.92
N CYS A 208 -14.78 -7.11 -5.47
CA CYS A 208 -14.35 -5.98 -6.29
C CYS A 208 -13.51 -6.44 -7.50
N LEU A 209 -12.58 -7.38 -7.30
CA LEU A 209 -11.79 -7.94 -8.39
C LEU A 209 -12.67 -8.72 -9.38
N ALA A 210 -13.65 -9.49 -8.91
CA ALA A 210 -14.58 -10.23 -9.76
C ALA A 210 -15.45 -9.30 -10.64
N GLN A 211 -15.78 -8.10 -10.16
CA GLN A 211 -16.56 -7.10 -10.88
C GLN A 211 -15.77 -6.33 -11.95
N GLN A 212 -14.44 -6.43 -11.96
CA GLN A 212 -13.59 -5.72 -12.89
C GLN A 212 -13.09 -6.63 -14.04
N PRO A 213 -13.00 -6.09 -15.28
CA PRO A 213 -12.27 -6.72 -16.36
C PRO A 213 -10.83 -7.00 -15.94
N GLN A 214 -10.26 -8.11 -16.40
CA GLN A 214 -8.96 -8.60 -15.93
C GLN A 214 -7.84 -7.58 -16.13
N GLU A 215 -7.85 -6.85 -17.24
CA GLU A 215 -6.88 -5.82 -17.61
C GLU A 215 -6.97 -4.54 -16.76
N MET A 216 -8.12 -4.34 -16.09
CA MET A 216 -8.41 -3.21 -15.20
C MET A 216 -8.16 -3.53 -13.73
N ARG A 217 -7.98 -4.82 -13.39
CA ARG A 217 -7.70 -5.24 -12.01
C ARG A 217 -6.34 -4.72 -11.56
N PRO A 218 -6.25 -4.02 -10.42
CA PRO A 218 -4.96 -3.63 -9.88
C PRO A 218 -4.18 -4.83 -9.36
N LEU A 219 -2.86 -4.71 -9.33
CA LEU A 219 -2.05 -5.57 -8.48
C LEU A 219 -2.15 -5.08 -7.04
N ILE A 220 -2.84 -5.86 -6.21
CA ILE A 220 -2.92 -5.67 -4.78
C ILE A 220 -1.71 -6.32 -4.13
N VAL A 221 -1.08 -5.63 -3.19
CA VAL A 221 -0.04 -6.19 -2.34
C VAL A 221 -0.31 -5.80 -0.89
N PHE A 222 -0.24 -6.77 0.01
CA PHE A 222 -0.24 -6.49 1.44
C PHE A 222 1.19 -6.31 1.91
N ARG A 223 1.39 -5.27 2.71
CA ARG A 223 2.63 -5.03 3.42
C ARG A 223 2.43 -5.43 4.88
N GLU A 224 3.18 -6.44 5.35
CA GLU A 224 3.11 -6.91 6.73
C GLU A 224 3.41 -5.75 7.68
N GLN A 225 2.68 -5.69 8.79
CA GLN A 225 3.00 -4.73 9.83
C GLN A 225 4.31 -5.12 10.52
N PHE A 226 5.23 -4.18 10.68
CA PHE A 226 6.43 -4.42 11.44
C PHE A 226 6.15 -4.41 12.95
N LEU A 227 6.99 -5.12 13.70
CA LEU A 227 6.96 -5.01 15.15
C LEU A 227 7.54 -3.65 15.58
N PRO A 228 6.85 -2.90 16.46
CA PRO A 228 7.38 -1.65 16.97
C PRO A 228 8.72 -1.88 17.67
N ASN A 229 9.64 -0.93 17.53
CA ASN A 229 10.89 -0.95 18.26
C ASN A 229 10.61 -0.62 19.73
N CYS A 230 10.44 -1.69 20.51
CA CYS A 230 10.09 -1.61 21.92
C CYS A 230 11.21 -1.08 22.81
N ASP A 231 12.43 -0.94 22.28
CA ASP A 231 13.56 -0.34 22.99
C ASP A 231 13.58 1.20 22.83
N ALA A 232 12.81 1.74 21.88
CA ALA A 232 12.69 3.17 21.68
C ALA A 232 12.16 3.88 22.94
N SER A 233 12.62 5.12 23.16
CA SER A 233 12.33 5.93 24.35
C SER A 233 10.83 6.10 24.64
N ARG A 234 9.99 6.03 23.60
CA ARG A 234 8.52 6.05 23.71
C ARG A 234 7.97 4.90 24.56
N PHE A 235 8.65 3.76 24.59
CA PHE A 235 8.23 2.54 25.29
C PHE A 235 9.03 2.30 26.58
N THR A 236 10.30 2.72 26.63
CA THR A 236 11.23 2.43 27.74
C THR A 236 11.33 3.54 28.78
N SER A 237 10.99 4.80 28.44
CA SER A 237 11.16 5.92 29.38
C SER A 237 10.32 5.77 30.65
N LYS A 238 10.76 6.36 31.77
CA LYS A 238 9.99 6.38 33.04
C LYS A 238 8.58 6.97 32.87
N LYS A 239 8.42 7.89 31.90
CA LYS A 239 7.16 8.54 31.54
C LYS A 239 6.42 7.83 30.39
N ALA A 240 6.95 6.71 29.89
CA ALA A 240 6.34 5.96 28.81
C ALA A 240 4.94 5.48 29.21
N ARG A 241 3.96 5.81 28.37
CA ARG A 241 2.59 5.31 28.51
C ARG A 241 2.49 3.81 28.18
N TYR A 242 3.55 3.20 27.65
CA TYR A 242 3.51 1.93 26.92
C TYR A 242 4.59 0.93 27.38
N ARG A 243 4.73 0.68 28.69
CA ARG A 243 5.81 -0.13 29.29
C ARG A 243 5.82 -1.64 28.96
N ARG A 244 4.91 -2.15 28.12
CA ARG A 244 4.75 -3.60 27.85
C ARG A 244 4.80 -3.96 26.36
N CYS A 245 5.53 -3.18 25.57
CA CYS A 245 5.56 -3.28 24.10
C CYS A 245 5.87 -4.70 23.58
N ALA A 246 7.04 -5.29 23.90
CA ALA A 246 7.46 -6.55 23.26
C ALA A 246 6.61 -7.78 23.67
N PRO A 247 6.32 -8.01 24.97
CA PRO A 247 5.52 -9.17 25.39
C PRO A 247 4.05 -9.13 24.94
N LEU A 248 3.50 -7.94 24.65
CA LEU A 248 2.10 -7.81 24.25
C LEU A 248 1.89 -7.89 22.74
N ILE A 249 2.86 -7.46 21.94
CA ILE A 249 2.65 -7.23 20.51
C ILE A 249 3.15 -8.43 19.69
N ARG A 250 4.37 -8.91 19.96
CA ARG A 250 4.98 -9.99 19.15
C ARG A 250 4.14 -11.28 19.09
N PRO A 251 3.54 -11.79 20.18
CA PRO A 251 2.72 -13.00 20.14
C PRO A 251 1.37 -12.83 19.42
N ILE A 252 1.01 -11.61 19.03
CA ILE A 252 -0.28 -11.28 18.41
C ILE A 252 -0.09 -10.90 16.95
N VAL A 253 0.82 -9.97 16.67
CA VAL A 253 1.02 -9.40 15.32
C VAL A 253 1.52 -10.45 14.34
N VAL A 254 2.61 -11.15 14.69
CA VAL A 254 3.23 -12.11 13.80
C VAL A 254 2.28 -13.28 13.51
N PRO A 255 1.62 -13.90 14.51
CA PRO A 255 0.69 -14.99 14.22
C PRO A 255 -0.57 -14.54 13.47
N LEU A 256 -1.16 -13.38 13.76
CA LEU A 256 -2.38 -12.97 13.05
C LEU A 256 -2.12 -12.54 11.60
N TYR A 257 -1.02 -11.83 11.33
CA TYR A 257 -0.65 -11.52 9.94
C TYR A 257 -0.32 -12.77 9.14
N ARG A 258 0.55 -13.62 9.71
CA ARG A 258 1.07 -14.77 8.98
C ARG A 258 0.09 -15.92 8.93
N ARG A 259 -0.76 -16.09 9.94
CA ARG A 259 -1.71 -17.20 9.99
C ARG A 259 -3.12 -16.82 9.55
N VAL A 260 -3.55 -15.56 9.62
CA VAL A 260 -4.92 -15.20 9.17
C VAL A 260 -4.91 -14.48 7.83
N LEU A 261 -4.20 -13.35 7.74
CA LEU A 261 -4.20 -12.53 6.52
C LEU A 261 -3.51 -13.24 5.35
N ALA A 262 -2.32 -13.80 5.57
CA ALA A 262 -1.55 -14.46 4.53
C ALA A 262 -2.31 -15.62 3.84
N PRO A 263 -2.95 -16.56 4.56
CA PRO A 263 -3.70 -17.62 3.89
C PRO A 263 -4.86 -17.13 3.04
N LEU A 264 -5.62 -16.15 3.52
CA LEU A 264 -6.71 -15.56 2.74
C LEU A 264 -6.20 -14.78 1.52
N ALA A 265 -5.07 -14.08 1.66
CA ALA A 265 -4.47 -13.32 0.58
C ALA A 265 -3.91 -14.24 -0.50
N TRP A 266 -3.19 -15.29 -0.13
CA TRP A 266 -2.56 -16.18 -1.10
C TRP A 266 -3.57 -17.08 -1.80
N SER A 267 -4.70 -17.42 -1.17
CA SER A 267 -5.82 -18.07 -1.89
C SER A 267 -6.39 -17.20 -3.02
N MET A 268 -6.04 -15.91 -3.06
CA MET A 268 -6.37 -14.98 -4.15
C MET A 268 -5.14 -14.52 -4.95
N ASN A 269 -3.99 -15.19 -4.80
CA ASN A 269 -2.70 -14.79 -5.38
C ASN A 269 -2.23 -13.36 -4.99
N ILE A 270 -2.67 -12.83 -3.85
CA ILE A 270 -2.28 -11.51 -3.35
C ILE A 270 -1.07 -11.70 -2.41
N PRO A 271 0.12 -11.16 -2.70
CA PRO A 271 1.27 -11.34 -1.82
C PRO A 271 1.08 -10.60 -0.49
N VAL A 272 1.59 -11.20 0.58
CA VAL A 272 1.84 -10.52 1.86
C VAL A 272 3.35 -10.43 2.02
N ILE A 273 3.90 -9.23 1.85
CA ILE A 273 5.34 -8.97 1.92
C ILE A 273 5.73 -8.99 3.39
N PRO A 274 6.53 -9.97 3.84
CA PRO A 274 7.02 -9.97 5.21
C PRO A 274 7.92 -8.74 5.41
N MET A 275 7.81 -8.09 6.56
CA MET A 275 8.60 -6.89 6.86
C MET A 275 9.45 -7.05 8.12
N ASP A 276 9.16 -8.06 8.94
CA ASP A 276 9.90 -8.32 10.18
C ASP A 276 11.40 -8.57 9.93
N HIS A 277 11.75 -9.19 8.80
CA HIS A 277 13.14 -9.49 8.45
C HIS A 277 13.97 -8.23 8.13
N VAL A 278 13.34 -7.08 7.91
CA VAL A 278 14.04 -5.80 7.71
C VAL A 278 14.70 -5.32 9.00
N PHE A 279 14.25 -5.80 10.17
CA PHE A 279 14.70 -5.35 11.49
C PHE A 279 15.64 -6.34 12.20
N LYS A 280 16.46 -7.09 11.43
CA LYS A 280 17.51 -7.95 11.96
C LYS A 280 18.48 -7.17 12.87
N ASP A 281 19.12 -7.90 13.80
CA ASP A 281 20.13 -7.38 14.74
C ASP A 281 19.67 -6.15 15.54
N HIS A 282 18.50 -6.23 16.18
CA HIS A 282 17.98 -5.16 17.04
C HIS A 282 17.91 -3.79 16.35
N TYR A 283 17.35 -3.74 15.14
CA TYR A 283 17.17 -2.49 14.39
C TYR A 283 18.50 -1.84 13.92
N LYS A 284 19.65 -2.54 13.98
CA LYS A 284 20.98 -2.01 13.60
C LYS A 284 20.98 -1.34 12.22
N TYR A 285 20.36 -1.97 11.24
CA TYR A 285 20.39 -1.50 9.84
C TYR A 285 19.14 -0.74 9.43
N CYS A 286 18.06 -0.94 10.16
CA CYS A 286 16.81 -0.25 9.93
C CYS A 286 16.21 0.24 11.24
N GLU A 287 16.44 1.53 11.49
CA GLU A 287 15.99 2.20 12.70
C GLU A 287 14.53 2.68 12.62
N MET A 288 13.85 2.53 13.76
CA MET A 288 12.60 3.22 14.07
C MET A 288 12.82 4.09 15.31
N GLY A 289 13.32 5.32 15.11
CA GLY A 289 13.74 6.19 16.22
C GLY A 289 12.62 6.52 17.21
N ASP A 290 11.37 6.62 16.73
CA ASP A 290 10.20 6.88 17.58
C ASP A 290 9.45 5.60 18.02
N GLY A 291 9.98 4.44 17.63
CA GLY A 291 9.45 3.13 17.96
C GLY A 291 8.33 2.62 17.05
N ILE A 292 7.77 3.45 16.15
CA ILE A 292 6.59 3.10 15.35
C ILE A 292 6.77 3.43 13.87
N HIS A 293 7.60 4.40 13.51
CA HIS A 293 7.78 4.80 12.12
C HIS A 293 9.20 4.57 11.65
N LEU A 294 9.31 4.16 10.39
CA LEU A 294 10.59 3.99 9.71
C LEU A 294 11.33 5.32 9.57
N ASN A 295 12.64 5.28 9.79
CA ASN A 295 13.55 6.34 9.37
C ASN A 295 13.66 6.35 7.82
N PHE A 296 14.27 7.40 7.26
CA PHE A 296 14.32 7.58 5.81
C PHE A 296 14.97 6.39 5.05
N ASN A 297 16.12 5.92 5.51
CA ASN A 297 16.84 4.79 4.88
C ASN A 297 16.01 3.49 4.92
N CYS A 298 15.25 3.29 6.00
CA CYS A 298 14.32 2.18 6.12
C CYS A 298 13.15 2.28 5.13
N MET A 299 12.60 3.48 4.93
CA MET A 299 11.53 3.68 3.94
C MET A 299 12.04 3.33 2.54
N MET A 300 13.28 3.70 2.19
CA MET A 300 13.86 3.28 0.91
C MET A 300 13.92 1.76 0.80
N THR A 301 14.40 1.08 1.85
CA THR A 301 14.47 -0.39 1.89
C THR A 301 13.09 -1.03 1.74
N GLU A 302 12.09 -0.52 2.45
CA GLU A 302 10.71 -0.96 2.32
C GLU A 302 10.19 -0.80 0.89
N GLN A 303 10.41 0.36 0.26
CA GLN A 303 9.99 0.59 -1.12
C GLN A 303 10.70 -0.37 -2.09
N GLN A 304 11.99 -0.67 -1.87
CA GLN A 304 12.70 -1.69 -2.66
C GLN A 304 12.01 -3.05 -2.58
N HIS A 305 11.52 -3.47 -1.40
CA HIS A 305 10.79 -4.73 -1.26
C HIS A 305 9.45 -4.69 -1.99
N ILE A 306 8.65 -3.64 -1.77
CA ILE A 306 7.33 -3.48 -2.39
C ILE A 306 7.46 -3.50 -3.92
N TRP A 307 8.37 -2.71 -4.49
CA TRP A 307 8.49 -2.59 -5.95
C TRP A 307 9.14 -3.81 -6.60
N ASN A 308 10.11 -4.46 -5.95
CA ASN A 308 10.62 -5.74 -6.45
C ASN A 308 9.52 -6.80 -6.49
N VAL A 309 8.64 -6.86 -5.49
CA VAL A 309 7.50 -7.80 -5.48
C VAL A 309 6.49 -7.46 -6.57
N VAL A 310 6.13 -6.19 -6.76
CA VAL A 310 5.24 -5.77 -7.85
C VAL A 310 5.81 -6.16 -9.22
N LEU A 311 7.10 -5.91 -9.46
CA LEU A 311 7.77 -6.28 -10.70
C LEU A 311 7.86 -7.80 -10.88
N LEU A 312 8.11 -8.56 -9.81
CA LEU A 312 8.06 -10.02 -9.81
C LEU A 312 6.68 -10.52 -10.26
N LEU A 313 5.59 -10.03 -9.65
CA LEU A 313 4.22 -10.43 -10.02
C LEU A 313 3.91 -10.13 -11.49
N ARG A 314 4.33 -8.97 -12.00
CA ARG A 314 4.17 -8.60 -13.41
C ARG A 314 4.93 -9.54 -14.34
N ARG A 315 6.20 -9.86 -14.03
CA ARG A 315 7.01 -10.82 -14.80
C ARG A 315 6.37 -12.21 -14.85
N HIS A 316 5.77 -12.64 -13.74
CA HIS A 316 5.05 -13.92 -13.64
C HIS A 316 3.59 -13.84 -14.13
N ARG A 317 3.11 -12.67 -14.57
CA ARG A 317 1.72 -12.44 -15.03
C ARG A 317 0.68 -12.96 -14.03
N VAL A 318 0.93 -12.76 -12.73
CA VAL A 318 0.07 -13.27 -11.67
C VAL A 318 -1.31 -12.63 -11.77
N GLN A 319 -2.34 -13.46 -11.90
CA GLN A 319 -3.74 -13.03 -11.87
C GLN A 319 -4.28 -13.13 -10.45
N GLN A 320 -4.78 -12.01 -9.94
CA GLN A 320 -5.33 -11.91 -8.60
C GLN A 320 -6.86 -12.02 -8.60
N GLY A 321 -7.37 -12.54 -7.50
CA GLY A 321 -8.77 -12.89 -7.30
C GLY A 321 -8.94 -14.38 -7.02
N LEU A 322 -10.17 -14.78 -6.68
CA LEU A 322 -10.49 -16.20 -6.53
C LEU A 322 -10.39 -16.88 -7.90
N GLY A 323 -9.53 -17.89 -8.01
CA GLY A 323 -9.42 -18.68 -9.23
C GLY A 323 -10.69 -19.52 -9.45
N THR A 324 -10.87 -20.01 -10.68
CA THR A 324 -11.93 -20.99 -11.00
C THR A 324 -11.66 -22.38 -10.42
N VAL A 325 -10.45 -22.65 -9.91
CA VAL A 325 -9.95 -24.01 -9.61
C VAL A 325 -9.51 -24.23 -8.15
N SER A 326 -9.27 -23.19 -7.36
CA SER A 326 -8.67 -23.37 -6.03
C SER A 326 -9.72 -23.41 -4.91
N HIS A 327 -9.92 -24.60 -4.36
CA HIS A 327 -10.88 -25.03 -3.33
C HIS A 327 -12.26 -25.37 -3.87
N GLU A 328 -12.77 -26.56 -3.51
CA GLU A 328 -14.01 -27.22 -3.96
C GLU A 328 -15.33 -26.43 -3.77
N GLY A 329 -15.27 -25.11 -3.59
CA GLY A 329 -16.42 -24.22 -3.49
C GLY A 329 -16.18 -22.78 -3.97
N GLY A 330 -15.06 -22.47 -4.63
CA GLY A 330 -14.82 -21.15 -5.24
C GLY A 330 -14.81 -19.96 -4.26
N GLY A 331 -14.61 -20.22 -2.96
CA GLY A 331 -14.67 -19.22 -1.90
C GLY A 331 -13.37 -19.10 -1.09
N LEU A 332 -13.30 -18.09 -0.22
CA LEU A 332 -12.18 -17.93 0.71
C LEU A 332 -12.15 -19.06 1.74
N PRO A 333 -10.95 -19.55 2.14
CA PRO A 333 -10.84 -20.54 3.20
C PRO A 333 -11.32 -19.98 4.53
N ASN A 334 -11.78 -20.85 5.44
CA ASN A 334 -12.22 -20.43 6.77
C ASN A 334 -11.04 -19.87 7.57
N ALA A 335 -10.98 -18.56 7.72
CA ALA A 335 -9.92 -17.84 8.43
C ALA A 335 -9.62 -18.37 9.84
N LYS A 336 -10.65 -18.87 10.56
CA LYS A 336 -10.50 -19.37 11.94
C LYS A 336 -9.67 -20.65 12.00
N GLN A 337 -9.63 -21.45 10.94
CA GLN A 337 -8.90 -22.73 10.95
C GLN A 337 -7.38 -22.51 11.12
N PHE A 338 -6.88 -21.41 10.57
CA PHE A 338 -5.46 -21.09 10.62
C PHE A 338 -5.00 -20.49 11.96
N LEU A 339 -5.93 -20.18 12.87
CA LEU A 339 -5.55 -19.87 14.26
C LEU A 339 -4.88 -21.07 14.95
N ASN A 340 -5.14 -22.29 14.46
CA ASN A 340 -4.43 -23.50 14.84
C ASN A 340 -3.09 -23.59 14.08
N GLU A 341 -1.99 -23.72 14.83
CA GLU A 341 -0.62 -23.74 14.29
C GLU A 341 -0.37 -24.92 13.36
N THR A 342 -0.81 -26.12 13.74
CA THR A 342 -0.67 -27.32 12.92
C THR A 342 -1.39 -27.17 11.58
N ARG A 343 -2.61 -26.62 11.57
CA ARG A 343 -3.35 -26.34 10.34
C ARG A 343 -2.65 -25.32 9.45
N TYR A 344 -2.05 -24.29 10.05
CA TYR A 344 -1.26 -23.32 9.32
C TYR A 344 0.00 -23.96 8.69
N ASP A 345 0.71 -24.81 9.43
CA ASP A 345 1.92 -25.47 8.94
C ASP A 345 1.64 -26.53 7.86
N GLU A 346 0.50 -27.23 7.95
CA GLU A 346 -0.03 -28.07 6.88
C GLU A 346 -0.27 -27.25 5.61
N TRP A 347 -1.08 -26.20 5.71
CA TRP A 347 -1.38 -25.33 4.58
C TRP A 347 -0.13 -24.70 3.96
N LYS A 348 0.83 -24.26 4.79
CA LYS A 348 2.09 -23.69 4.31
C LYS A 348 2.88 -24.72 3.48
N ARG A 349 2.95 -25.97 3.94
CA ARG A 349 3.60 -27.05 3.19
C ARG A 349 2.88 -27.37 1.88
N GLU A 350 1.55 -27.36 1.88
CA GLU A 350 0.76 -27.52 0.65
C GLU A 350 1.08 -26.43 -0.38
N MET A 351 1.12 -25.16 0.05
CA MET A 351 1.47 -24.03 -0.84
C MET A 351 2.87 -24.15 -1.44
N ASP A 352 3.82 -24.74 -0.70
CA ASP A 352 5.19 -24.96 -1.18
C ASP A 352 5.29 -26.03 -2.26
N MET A 353 4.30 -26.93 -2.33
CA MET A 353 4.23 -27.97 -3.36
C MET A 353 3.56 -27.48 -4.65
N ILE A 354 2.91 -26.31 -4.65
CA ILE A 354 2.22 -25.77 -5.84
C ILE A 354 3.27 -25.22 -6.83
N PRO A 355 3.39 -25.77 -8.05
CA PRO A 355 4.35 -25.30 -9.03
C PRO A 355 4.10 -23.84 -9.44
N SER A 356 5.20 -23.13 -9.71
CA SER A 356 5.28 -21.76 -10.22
C SER A 356 4.53 -21.58 -11.55
N GLY A 357 3.19 -21.46 -11.52
CA GLY A 357 2.37 -21.29 -12.72
C GLY A 357 1.09 -22.12 -12.78
N ALA A 358 0.80 -22.93 -11.76
CA ALA A 358 -0.45 -23.71 -11.70
C ALA A 358 -1.65 -22.94 -11.13
N ALA A 359 -1.66 -21.60 -11.22
CA ALA A 359 -2.93 -20.90 -11.41
C ALA A 359 -3.28 -21.10 -12.89
N SER A 360 -3.89 -22.24 -13.19
CA SER A 360 -4.34 -22.67 -14.51
C SER A 360 -4.87 -21.50 -15.33
N MET A 361 -4.14 -21.09 -16.37
CA MET A 361 -4.78 -20.35 -17.44
C MET A 361 -5.84 -21.28 -18.06
N PRO A 362 -7.08 -20.85 -18.29
CA PRO A 362 -7.81 -21.41 -19.40
C PRO A 362 -6.97 -21.06 -20.64
N VAL A 363 -6.58 -22.09 -21.39
CA VAL A 363 -6.04 -21.91 -22.73
C VAL A 363 -7.11 -21.13 -23.51
N VAL A 364 -6.88 -19.84 -23.73
CA VAL A 364 -7.66 -19.09 -24.71
C VAL A 364 -7.44 -19.82 -26.04
N PRO A 365 -8.48 -20.29 -26.74
CA PRO A 365 -8.29 -20.91 -28.04
C PRO A 365 -7.65 -19.84 -28.93
N THR A 366 -6.44 -20.12 -29.41
CA THR A 366 -5.84 -19.37 -30.51
C THR A 366 -6.87 -19.34 -31.65
N PRO A 367 -7.26 -18.17 -32.18
CA PRO A 367 -8.04 -18.13 -33.41
C PRO A 367 -7.26 -18.93 -34.47
N PRO A 368 -7.92 -19.80 -35.26
CA PRO A 368 -7.22 -20.55 -36.29
C PRO A 368 -6.53 -19.57 -37.23
N THR A 369 -5.22 -19.69 -37.31
CA THR A 369 -4.39 -19.01 -38.29
C THR A 369 -4.69 -19.67 -39.63
N THR A 370 -5.60 -19.09 -40.42
CA THR A 370 -5.77 -19.45 -41.82
C THR A 370 -4.71 -18.71 -42.63
N ASP A 371 -3.58 -19.35 -42.85
CA ASP A 371 -2.65 -19.00 -43.92
C ASP A 371 -3.23 -19.46 -45.26
N SER A 372 -3.63 -18.53 -46.13
CA SER A 372 -3.34 -18.54 -47.58
C SER A 372 -4.03 -17.40 -48.35
N PRO A 373 -3.51 -17.01 -49.53
CA PRO A 373 -3.37 -15.61 -49.92
C PRO A 373 -4.41 -15.07 -50.92
N ALA A 374 -4.56 -13.74 -50.86
CA ALA A 374 -4.92 -12.76 -51.89
C ALA A 374 -5.92 -13.12 -53.02
N THR A 375 -7.00 -12.33 -53.11
CA THR A 375 -7.36 -11.56 -54.33
C THR A 375 -8.28 -10.39 -53.99
N THR A 376 -8.01 -9.26 -54.63
CA THR A 376 -8.89 -8.09 -54.80
C THR A 376 -10.22 -8.47 -55.43
N ASP A 377 -11.33 -7.95 -54.91
CA ASP A 377 -12.33 -7.22 -55.71
C ASP A 377 -13.44 -6.63 -54.83
N GLU A 378 -13.94 -5.50 -55.31
CA GLU A 378 -15.04 -4.71 -54.81
C GLU A 378 -16.35 -5.51 -54.71
N ALA A 379 -17.12 -5.32 -53.64
CA ALA A 379 -18.57 -5.49 -53.69
C ALA A 379 -19.25 -4.70 -52.56
N GLU A 380 -20.14 -3.81 -52.98
CA GLU A 380 -21.20 -3.19 -52.20
C GLU A 380 -21.97 -4.22 -51.35
N PHE A 381 -22.37 -3.84 -50.14
CA PHE A 381 -23.44 -4.55 -49.45
C PHE A 381 -24.54 -3.59 -48.98
N GLN A 382 -25.71 -3.83 -49.54
CA GLN A 382 -26.96 -3.10 -49.38
C GLN A 382 -27.63 -3.42 -48.04
N LEU A 383 -28.31 -2.42 -47.48
CA LEU A 383 -29.27 -2.59 -46.39
C LEU A 383 -30.51 -3.34 -46.89
N GLY A 384 -30.76 -4.52 -46.34
CA GLY A 384 -32.01 -5.26 -46.47
C GLY A 384 -33.02 -4.85 -45.39
N VAL A 385 -34.13 -4.27 -45.83
CA VAL A 385 -35.35 -4.02 -45.07
C VAL A 385 -36.07 -5.34 -44.79
N VAL A 386 -36.49 -5.58 -43.55
CA VAL A 386 -37.55 -6.55 -43.24
C VAL A 386 -38.63 -5.85 -42.42
N GLU A 387 -39.82 -5.83 -43.01
CA GLU A 387 -41.06 -5.29 -42.50
C GLU A 387 -41.87 -6.43 -41.86
N GLN A 388 -42.35 -6.26 -40.63
CA GLN A 388 -43.53 -7.00 -40.14
C GLN A 388 -44.30 -6.20 -39.06
N ALA A 389 -45.54 -5.89 -39.42
CA ALA A 389 -46.65 -5.36 -38.62
C ALA A 389 -47.14 -6.37 -37.56
N ALA A 390 -47.90 -6.10 -36.48
CA ALA A 390 -48.45 -4.90 -35.83
C ALA A 390 -49.15 -5.32 -34.50
N VAL A 391 -48.99 -4.52 -33.42
CA VAL A 391 -50.06 -3.94 -32.51
C VAL A 391 -50.74 -4.86 -31.45
N PRO A 392 -51.19 -4.37 -30.25
CA PRO A 392 -50.63 -3.38 -29.30
C PRO A 392 -50.85 -3.72 -27.79
N THR A 393 -50.22 -2.98 -26.85
CA THR A 393 -50.91 -2.27 -25.73
C THR A 393 -49.98 -1.35 -24.92
N SER A 394 -50.29 -0.05 -25.01
CA SER A 394 -50.35 1.01 -23.97
C SER A 394 -49.52 0.91 -22.67
N ASN A 395 -48.58 1.84 -22.41
CA ASN A 395 -48.82 3.11 -21.69
C ASN A 395 -47.53 3.83 -21.17
N THR A 396 -47.45 5.12 -21.48
CA THR A 396 -47.01 6.27 -20.64
C THR A 396 -45.51 6.52 -20.33
N THR A 397 -44.96 7.51 -21.07
CA THR A 397 -44.23 8.76 -20.66
C THR A 397 -43.24 8.69 -19.48
N THR A 398 -41.95 9.05 -19.59
CA THR A 398 -41.47 10.45 -19.67
C THR A 398 -39.97 10.50 -20.04
N GLN A 399 -39.62 11.39 -20.98
CA GLN A 399 -38.25 11.78 -21.35
C GLN A 399 -37.61 12.70 -20.30
N THR A 400 -36.30 12.58 -20.07
CA THR A 400 -35.41 13.74 -19.95
C THR A 400 -34.01 13.35 -20.41
N THR A 401 -33.55 13.97 -21.50
CA THR A 401 -32.20 13.92 -22.05
C THR A 401 -31.37 15.07 -21.50
N THR A 402 -30.13 14.79 -21.10
CA THR A 402 -29.02 15.76 -21.11
C THR A 402 -27.69 15.03 -21.33
N SER A 403 -27.12 15.21 -22.53
CA SER A 403 -25.70 14.96 -22.81
C SER A 403 -24.86 16.18 -22.40
N PRO A 404 -23.58 16.01 -22.05
CA PRO A 404 -22.61 17.07 -22.23
C PRO A 404 -21.57 16.73 -23.31
N ALA A 405 -21.09 17.81 -23.91
CA ALA A 405 -20.32 17.91 -25.14
C ALA A 405 -18.89 17.36 -25.05
N ALA A 406 -18.38 16.94 -26.21
CA ALA A 406 -16.98 16.67 -26.45
C ALA A 406 -16.16 17.98 -26.41
N VAL A 407 -15.10 18.00 -25.60
CA VAL A 407 -14.12 19.08 -25.55
C VAL A 407 -12.92 18.68 -26.40
N SER A 408 -12.69 19.45 -27.47
CA SER A 408 -11.46 19.43 -28.27
C SER A 408 -10.32 20.09 -27.48
N VAL A 409 -9.18 19.40 -27.34
CA VAL A 409 -7.99 19.91 -26.64
C VAL A 409 -6.95 20.36 -27.68
N ASN A 410 -6.61 21.65 -27.63
CA ASN A 410 -5.54 22.28 -28.41
C ASN A 410 -4.15 21.91 -27.84
N PRO A 411 -3.16 21.55 -28.67
CA PRO A 411 -1.80 21.30 -28.21
C PRO A 411 -1.05 22.65 -28.08
N GLY A 412 -0.94 23.18 -26.86
CA GLY A 412 -0.15 24.39 -26.61
C GLY A 412 -0.35 25.11 -25.28
N ALA A 413 -1.24 24.66 -24.39
CA ALA A 413 -1.50 25.33 -23.11
C ALA A 413 -0.62 24.79 -21.97
N PRO A 414 -0.20 25.65 -21.01
CA PRO A 414 0.60 25.23 -19.86
C PRO A 414 -0.20 24.28 -18.94
N ILE A 415 0.51 23.27 -18.41
CA ILE A 415 -0.04 22.18 -17.59
C ILE A 415 -0.65 22.75 -16.30
N GLU A 416 -1.94 22.52 -16.09
CA GLU A 416 -2.69 22.92 -14.90
C GLU A 416 -2.62 21.82 -13.82
N LEU A 417 -2.34 22.22 -12.57
CA LEU A 417 -2.22 21.33 -11.42
C LEU A 417 -3.60 21.16 -10.77
N HIS A 418 -4.26 20.00 -10.94
CA HIS A 418 -5.49 19.70 -10.21
C HIS A 418 -5.17 19.01 -8.88
N VAL A 419 -5.25 19.74 -7.77
CA VAL A 419 -5.34 19.15 -6.42
C VAL A 419 -6.82 18.96 -6.13
N ILE A 420 -7.30 17.71 -6.14
CA ILE A 420 -8.66 17.39 -5.72
C ILE A 420 -8.62 17.12 -4.21
N VAL A 421 -9.16 18.05 -3.43
CA VAL A 421 -9.46 17.85 -2.00
C VAL A 421 -10.96 17.69 -1.89
N THR A 422 -11.43 16.49 -1.55
CA THR A 422 -12.84 16.25 -1.26
C THR A 422 -13.09 16.40 0.23
N ASP A 423 -13.67 17.54 0.61
CA ASP A 423 -14.25 17.70 1.95
C ASP A 423 -15.62 16.99 1.97
N ALA A 424 -15.79 16.02 2.86
CA ALA A 424 -17.09 15.39 3.07
C ALA A 424 -18.06 16.39 3.72
N SER A 425 -19.22 16.61 3.09
CA SER A 425 -20.33 17.41 3.65
C SER A 425 -20.75 16.95 5.06
N PRO A 426 -21.20 17.87 5.92
CA PRO A 426 -21.43 17.59 7.34
C PRO A 426 -22.64 16.67 7.53
N SER A 427 -22.43 15.55 8.23
CA SER A 427 -23.51 14.72 8.76
C SER A 427 -24.11 15.35 10.03
N PRO A 428 -25.35 15.00 10.41
CA PRO A 428 -26.06 15.63 11.53
C PRO A 428 -25.52 15.11 12.87
N LEU A 429 -24.36 15.62 13.30
CA LEU A 429 -23.74 15.38 14.61
C LEU A 429 -23.27 16.71 15.23
N ASP A 430 -24.05 17.76 15.04
CA ASP A 430 -23.63 19.14 15.28
C ASP A 430 -23.57 19.54 16.78
N HIS A 431 -24.11 18.70 17.68
CA HIS A 431 -24.10 19.00 19.12
C HIS A 431 -22.84 18.54 19.85
N LYS A 432 -22.20 17.44 19.41
CA LYS A 432 -21.01 16.87 20.08
C LYS A 432 -19.71 17.56 19.64
N GLN A 433 -19.66 18.06 18.40
CA GLN A 433 -18.52 18.83 17.89
C GLN A 433 -18.42 20.23 18.51
N ARG A 434 -19.54 20.92 18.76
CA ARG A 434 -19.52 22.22 19.48
C ARG A 434 -18.94 22.12 20.89
N THR A 435 -19.17 21.01 21.59
CA THR A 435 -18.64 20.79 22.96
C THR A 435 -17.14 20.49 22.94
N LEU A 436 -16.66 19.75 21.93
CA LEU A 436 -15.23 19.49 21.74
C LEU A 436 -14.47 20.74 21.25
N GLN A 437 -15.09 21.58 20.44
CA GLN A 437 -14.49 22.83 19.94
C GLN A 437 -14.33 23.87 21.07
N LYS A 438 -15.32 23.98 21.98
CA LYS A 438 -15.20 24.80 23.21
C LYS A 438 -14.09 24.30 24.16
N SER A 439 -13.89 22.98 24.25
CA SER A 439 -12.82 22.36 25.04
C SER A 439 -11.43 22.55 24.43
N MET A 440 -11.30 22.56 23.10
CA MET A 440 -10.04 22.87 22.42
C MET A 440 -9.70 24.37 22.46
N GLN A 441 -10.71 25.25 22.40
CA GLN A 441 -10.49 26.69 22.57
C GLN A 441 -9.99 27.05 23.99
N SER A 442 -10.49 26.42 25.06
CA SER A 442 -10.00 26.69 26.42
C SER A 442 -8.56 26.19 26.68
N ARG A 443 -8.15 25.10 26.00
CA ARG A 443 -6.77 24.59 26.06
C ARG A 443 -5.78 25.43 25.26
N ASN A 444 -6.20 26.03 24.15
CA ASN A 444 -5.34 26.95 23.39
C ASN A 444 -5.18 28.31 24.10
N TRP A 445 -6.21 28.77 24.81
CA TRP A 445 -6.14 29.99 25.61
C TRP A 445 -5.12 29.91 26.75
N SER A 446 -5.08 28.77 27.46
CA SER A 446 -4.09 28.55 28.52
C SER A 446 -2.65 28.49 27.99
N SER A 447 -2.43 27.82 26.85
CA SER A 447 -1.09 27.79 26.22
C SER A 447 -0.66 29.16 25.66
N PHE A 448 -1.61 29.98 25.19
CA PHE A 448 -1.36 31.33 24.71
C PHE A 448 -1.01 32.29 25.87
N ILE A 449 -1.71 32.18 27.00
CA ILE A 449 -1.40 32.96 28.22
C ILE A 449 0.00 32.60 28.75
N PHE A 450 0.36 31.31 28.82
CA PHE A 450 1.69 30.89 29.27
C PHE A 450 2.81 31.37 28.35
N SER A 451 2.61 31.31 27.03
CA SER A 451 3.63 31.75 26.06
C SER A 451 3.82 33.26 26.09
N THR A 452 2.73 34.02 26.23
CA THR A 452 2.77 35.48 26.34
C THR A 452 3.39 35.93 27.66
N ALA A 453 3.05 35.27 28.78
CA ALA A 453 3.64 35.56 30.09
C ALA A 453 5.16 35.28 30.12
N LEU A 454 5.61 34.20 29.47
CA LEU A 454 7.03 33.88 29.35
C LEU A 454 7.78 34.91 28.51
N LEU A 455 7.20 35.35 27.38
CA LEU A 455 7.78 36.40 26.54
C LEU A 455 7.87 37.73 27.28
N VAL A 456 6.84 38.11 28.04
CA VAL A 456 6.86 39.32 28.87
C VAL A 456 7.91 39.22 29.97
N ALA A 457 8.04 38.06 30.63
CA ALA A 457 9.07 37.85 31.66
C ALA A 457 10.50 37.94 31.08
N VAL A 458 10.74 37.35 29.91
CA VAL A 458 12.04 37.44 29.22
C VAL A 458 12.32 38.89 28.78
N ALA A 459 11.33 39.59 28.25
CA ALA A 459 11.49 40.99 27.84
C ALA A 459 11.78 41.90 29.06
N LEU A 460 11.09 41.70 30.18
CA LEU A 460 11.35 42.43 31.43
C LEU A 460 12.74 42.11 32.01
N TYR A 461 13.16 40.86 31.95
CA TYR A 461 14.51 40.45 32.38
C TYR A 461 15.60 41.11 31.52
N LEU A 462 15.44 41.10 30.20
CA LEU A 462 16.38 41.73 29.27
C LEU A 462 16.39 43.25 29.42
N TRP A 463 15.22 43.87 29.63
CA TRP A 463 15.13 45.30 29.91
C TRP A 463 15.82 45.65 31.23
N TRP A 464 15.58 44.89 32.31
CA TRP A 464 16.26 45.08 33.59
C TRP A 464 17.77 44.88 33.48
N ALA A 465 18.23 43.84 32.77
CA ALA A 465 19.65 43.59 32.53
C ALA A 465 20.31 44.72 31.70
N ALA A 466 19.56 45.38 30.82
CA ALA A 466 20.04 46.50 30.01
C ALA A 466 20.00 47.85 30.73
N SER A 467 19.09 48.03 31.69
CA SER A 467 18.83 49.32 32.36
C SER A 467 19.30 49.36 33.83
N GLY A 468 19.74 48.24 34.39
CA GLY A 468 20.33 48.19 35.73
C GLY A 468 21.70 48.89 35.79
N PRO A 469 22.00 49.65 36.87
CA PRO A 469 23.30 50.28 37.01
C PRO A 469 24.39 49.22 37.11
N ARG A 470 25.31 49.20 36.14
CA ARG A 470 26.56 48.42 36.21
C ARG A 470 27.42 48.97 37.35
N LYS A 471 27.21 48.49 38.57
CA LYS A 471 28.19 48.60 39.65
C LYS A 471 28.43 47.23 40.28
N GLU A 472 29.66 46.79 40.08
CA GLU A 472 30.47 45.94 40.96
C GLU A 472 29.83 44.64 41.47
N TRP A 473 30.07 43.56 40.72
CA TRP A 473 30.08 42.19 41.27
C TRP A 473 31.37 41.49 40.87
N GLY A 474 32.49 42.06 41.35
CA GLY A 474 33.76 41.35 41.44
C GLY A 474 33.92 40.82 42.85
N ALA A 475 33.33 39.66 43.14
CA ALA A 475 33.70 38.71 44.21
C ALA A 475 32.48 37.87 44.61
N LEU A 476 32.25 36.73 43.96
CA LEU A 476 31.56 35.56 44.55
C LEU A 476 31.46 34.41 43.54
N LEU A 477 32.60 33.83 43.15
CA LEU A 477 32.67 32.45 42.66
C LEU A 477 34.06 31.89 43.00
N ARG A 478 34.26 31.49 44.26
CA ARG A 478 35.18 30.40 44.62
C ARG A 478 34.31 29.19 44.89
N PHE A 479 34.53 28.12 44.12
CA PHE A 479 33.99 26.80 44.37
C PHE A 479 35.02 26.03 45.19
N ASP A 480 34.61 25.58 46.38
CA ASP A 480 34.98 24.27 46.94
C ASP A 480 33.73 23.38 46.84
#